data_AF-A0A9D5UA16-F1
#
_entry.id   AF-A0A9D5UA16-F1
#
_cell.length_a   1.000
_cell.length_b   1.000
_cell.length_c   1.000
_cell.angle_alpha   90.00
_cell.angle_beta   90.00
_cell.angle_gamma   90.00
#
_symmetry.space_group_name_H-M   'P 1'
#
loop_
_entity.id
_entity.type
_entity.pdbx_description
1 polymer ?
#
loop_
_entity_poly.entity_id
_entity_poly.type
_entity_poly.pdbx_seq_one_letter_code
_entity_poly.pdbx_strand_id
1 'polypeptide(L)'
;MAQVPADELEPVEIVELECADGTGETVAVFSVERTEDPDFSEIWASETTHTCTATDLVEASTDVEFVAADALGRPAVHTLYGLCGAANPEAIYVRDPDFAVTADSAPTIVAMLELCPDFPYAAELQAAVDRAES
;
A
#
# COMPACT_ATOMS: atom_id res chain seq x y z
N MET A 1 43.77 0.21 -1.81
CA MET A 1 42.52 -0.40 -2.28
C MET A 1 41.81 -0.94 -1.05
N ALA A 2 40.87 -0.19 -0.51
CA ALA A 2 40.07 -0.66 0.62
C ALA A 2 38.95 -1.52 0.04
N GLN A 3 38.93 -2.81 0.40
CA GLN A 3 37.80 -3.69 0.14
C GLN A 3 36.82 -3.44 1.28
N VAL A 4 35.65 -2.92 0.95
CA VAL A 4 34.52 -2.83 1.88
C VAL A 4 34.04 -4.27 2.12
N PRO A 5 33.89 -4.72 3.38
CA PRO A 5 33.40 -6.07 3.66
C PRO A 5 31.97 -6.23 3.15
N ALA A 6 31.69 -7.32 2.45
CA ALA A 6 30.38 -7.68 1.91
C ALA A 6 29.46 -8.30 2.98
N ASP A 7 29.57 -7.85 4.22
CA ASP A 7 28.94 -8.43 5.40
C ASP A 7 28.42 -7.26 6.24
N GLU A 8 27.13 -6.92 6.04
CA GLU A 8 26.28 -6.01 6.85
C GLU A 8 24.98 -5.61 6.10
N LEU A 9 24.75 -6.10 4.87
CA LEU A 9 23.41 -6.00 4.28
C LEU A 9 22.50 -7.01 5.00
N GLU A 10 21.80 -6.54 6.03
CA GLU A 10 20.61 -7.25 6.54
C GLU A 10 19.75 -7.62 5.32
N PRO A 11 19.20 -8.85 5.26
CA PRO A 11 18.35 -9.22 4.15
C PRO A 11 17.17 -8.24 4.11
N VAL A 12 17.14 -7.38 3.10
CA VAL A 12 15.98 -6.51 2.86
C VAL A 12 14.82 -7.46 2.57
N GLU A 13 13.87 -7.51 3.48
CA GLU A 13 12.67 -8.30 3.28
C GLU A 13 11.87 -7.68 2.13
N ILE A 14 11.40 -8.50 1.20
CA ILE A 14 10.67 -8.08 0.01
C ILE A 14 9.23 -8.56 0.13
N VAL A 15 8.28 -7.69 -0.18
CA VAL A 15 6.89 -8.07 -0.43
C VAL A 15 6.68 -8.15 -1.93
N GLU A 16 6.33 -9.33 -2.43
CA GLU A 16 5.87 -9.47 -3.81
C GLU A 16 4.37 -9.16 -3.89
N LEU A 17 4.01 -8.30 -4.83
CA LEU A 17 2.65 -7.88 -5.10
C LEU A 17 2.24 -8.39 -6.47
N GLU A 18 1.27 -9.30 -6.49
CA GLU A 18 0.60 -9.75 -7.70
C GLU A 18 -0.56 -8.82 -8.02
N CYS A 19 -0.46 -8.16 -9.16
CA CYS A 19 -1.50 -7.28 -9.69
C CYS A 19 -2.32 -8.04 -10.72
N ALA A 20 -3.62 -8.12 -10.46
CA ALA A 20 -4.58 -8.80 -11.31
C ALA A 20 -5.41 -7.82 -12.13
N ASP A 21 -5.77 -8.22 -13.35
CA ASP A 21 -6.72 -7.49 -14.15
C ASP A 21 -8.17 -7.58 -13.60
N GLY A 22 -9.10 -6.86 -14.21
CA GLY A 22 -10.51 -6.90 -13.81
C GLY A 22 -11.20 -8.27 -13.99
N THR A 23 -10.49 -9.28 -14.52
CA THR A 23 -10.93 -10.67 -14.63
C THR A 23 -10.32 -11.60 -13.57
N GLY A 24 -9.35 -11.10 -12.80
CA GLY A 24 -8.64 -11.84 -11.76
C GLY A 24 -7.40 -12.60 -12.27
N GLU A 25 -6.96 -12.37 -13.50
CA GLU A 25 -5.72 -12.94 -14.03
C GLU A 25 -4.53 -12.07 -13.61
N THR A 26 -3.48 -12.67 -13.04
CA THR A 26 -2.24 -11.95 -12.71
C THR A 26 -1.57 -11.48 -14.01
N VAL A 27 -1.41 -10.16 -14.14
CA VAL A 27 -0.80 -9.53 -15.33
C VAL A 27 0.53 -8.86 -15.03
N ALA A 28 0.81 -8.55 -13.76
CA ALA A 28 2.08 -7.99 -13.32
C ALA A 28 2.43 -8.46 -11.91
N VAL A 29 3.73 -8.55 -11.64
CA VAL A 29 4.28 -8.82 -10.31
C VAL A 29 5.32 -7.74 -10.01
N PHE A 30 5.18 -7.10 -8.86
CA PHE A 30 6.09 -6.06 -8.38
C PHE A 30 6.74 -6.48 -7.07
N SER A 31 7.95 -6.01 -6.82
CA SER A 31 8.68 -6.26 -5.58
C SER A 31 8.83 -4.95 -4.83
N VAL A 32 8.32 -4.89 -3.59
CA VAL A 32 8.43 -3.72 -2.71
C VAL A 32 9.37 -4.05 -1.57
N GLU A 33 10.39 -3.22 -1.38
CA GLU A 33 11.31 -3.33 -0.25
C GLU A 33 10.62 -2.90 1.04
N ARG A 34 10.67 -3.76 2.07
CA ARG A 34 10.10 -3.47 3.39
C ARG A 34 11.05 -2.55 4.14
N THR A 35 10.77 -1.26 4.09
CA THR A 35 11.55 -0.22 4.78
C THR A 35 10.62 0.66 5.62
N GLU A 36 11.17 1.70 6.25
CA GLU A 36 10.38 2.72 6.94
C GLU A 36 9.60 3.62 5.96
N ASP A 37 9.95 3.58 4.67
CA ASP A 37 9.32 4.34 3.58
C ASP A 37 9.28 3.46 2.33
N PRO A 38 8.39 2.44 2.29
CA PRO A 38 8.32 1.50 1.17
C PRO A 38 7.92 2.22 -0.12
N ASP A 39 8.71 2.04 -1.18
CA ASP A 39 8.46 2.68 -2.47
C ASP A 39 7.54 1.84 -3.36
N PHE A 40 6.42 2.43 -3.77
CA PHE A 40 5.45 1.83 -4.70
C PHE A 40 5.43 2.57 -6.05
N SER A 41 6.37 3.51 -6.28
CA SER A 41 6.38 4.37 -7.46
C SER A 41 6.39 3.60 -8.78
N GLU A 42 7.09 2.47 -8.84
CA GLU A 42 7.11 1.59 -10.02
C GLU A 42 5.72 1.03 -10.35
N ILE A 43 4.97 0.67 -9.31
CA ILE A 43 3.62 0.13 -9.45
C ILE A 43 2.67 1.22 -9.96
N TRP A 44 2.75 2.41 -9.36
CA TRP A 44 1.93 3.55 -9.76
C TRP A 44 2.25 4.06 -11.18
N ALA A 45 3.50 3.95 -11.60
CA ALA A 45 3.95 4.31 -12.95
C ALA A 45 3.51 3.32 -14.03
N SER A 46 3.09 2.11 -13.66
CA SER A 46 2.74 1.06 -14.61
C SER A 46 1.40 1.29 -15.34
N GLU A 47 0.63 2.32 -14.96
CA GLU A 47 -0.69 2.68 -15.49
C GLU A 47 -1.70 1.52 -15.52
N THR A 48 -1.40 0.44 -14.80
CA THR A 48 -2.25 -0.72 -14.74
C THR A 48 -3.47 -0.42 -13.87
N THR A 49 -4.68 -0.72 -14.36
CA THR A 49 -5.94 -0.55 -13.61
C THR A 49 -6.21 -1.81 -12.76
N HIS A 50 -5.36 -2.10 -11.78
CA HIS A 50 -5.29 -3.46 -11.19
C HIS A 50 -5.43 -3.46 -9.68
N THR A 51 -6.09 -4.51 -9.17
CA THR A 51 -6.06 -4.85 -7.75
C THR A 51 -4.78 -5.62 -7.48
N CYS A 52 -3.90 -5.07 -6.65
CA CYS A 52 -2.69 -5.75 -6.25
C CYS A 52 -2.89 -6.43 -4.89
N THR A 53 -2.34 -7.63 -4.73
CA THR A 53 -2.40 -8.42 -3.49
C THR A 53 -1.01 -8.96 -3.22
N ALA A 54 -0.59 -8.94 -1.96
CA ALA A 54 0.67 -9.59 -1.61
C ALA A 54 0.56 -11.11 -1.76
N THR A 55 1.58 -11.74 -2.34
CA THR A 55 1.67 -13.19 -2.56
C THR A 55 1.70 -13.98 -1.25
N ASP A 56 2.32 -13.38 -0.24
CA ASP A 56 2.60 -14.01 1.04
C ASP A 56 1.87 -13.31 2.19
N LEU A 57 1.63 -14.07 3.26
CA LEU A 57 1.20 -13.49 4.52
C LEU A 57 2.33 -12.64 5.09
N VAL A 58 2.22 -11.34 4.91
CA VAL A 58 3.13 -10.36 5.51
C VAL A 58 2.67 -10.06 6.94
N GLU A 59 3.52 -10.38 7.92
CA GLU A 59 3.40 -9.94 9.31
C GLU A 59 4.22 -8.66 9.52
N ALA A 60 3.73 -7.71 10.32
CA ALA A 60 4.46 -6.47 10.61
C ALA A 60 5.87 -6.76 11.17
N SER A 61 6.89 -6.16 10.56
CA SER A 61 8.29 -6.20 11.02
C SER A 61 8.93 -4.81 11.14
N THR A 62 8.39 -3.78 10.47
CA THR A 62 8.86 -2.39 10.59
C THR A 62 7.97 -1.52 11.48
N ASP A 63 8.51 -0.44 12.04
CA ASP A 63 7.76 0.47 12.92
C ASP A 63 6.52 1.07 12.21
N VAL A 64 6.66 1.44 10.93
CA VAL A 64 5.54 1.95 10.12
C VAL A 64 4.44 0.90 9.92
N GLU A 65 4.80 -0.37 9.70
CA GLU A 65 3.83 -1.46 9.59
C GLU A 65 3.12 -1.73 10.93
N PHE A 66 3.84 -1.60 12.06
CA PHE A 66 3.22 -1.74 13.39
C PHE A 66 2.23 -0.61 13.66
N VAL A 67 2.58 0.64 13.33
CA VAL A 67 1.68 1.80 13.48
C VAL A 67 0.45 1.62 12.60
N ALA A 68 0.63 1.26 11.33
CA ALA A 68 -0.47 1.08 10.40
C ALA A 68 -1.38 -0.11 10.79
N ALA A 69 -0.81 -1.22 11.28
CA ALA A 69 -1.59 -2.38 11.71
C ALA A 69 -2.35 -2.16 13.03
N ASP A 70 -1.80 -1.37 13.96
CA ASP A 70 -2.44 -1.04 15.25
C ASP A 70 -3.71 -0.21 15.04
N ALA A 71 -3.66 0.77 14.13
CA ALA A 71 -4.79 1.63 13.77
C ALA A 71 -6.05 0.86 13.31
N LEU A 72 -5.87 -0.39 12.89
CA LEU A 72 -6.93 -1.23 12.36
C LEU A 72 -7.37 -2.37 13.27
N GLY A 73 -6.85 -2.44 14.51
CA GLY A 73 -7.18 -3.52 15.44
C GLY A 73 -6.74 -4.92 14.95
N ARG A 74 -5.77 -4.96 14.03
CA ARG A 74 -5.27 -6.11 13.23
C ARG A 74 -6.15 -6.58 12.06
N PRO A 75 -5.89 -6.06 10.86
CA PRO A 75 -5.76 -6.79 9.63
C PRO A 75 -4.28 -7.11 9.40
N ALA A 76 -4.03 -8.06 8.53
CA ALA A 76 -2.67 -8.46 8.22
C ALA A 76 -2.06 -7.49 7.20
N VAL A 77 -0.82 -7.07 7.47
CA VAL A 77 -0.04 -6.07 6.74
C VAL A 77 -0.06 -6.27 5.23
N HIS A 78 -0.19 -7.52 4.77
CA HIS A 78 -0.41 -7.87 3.36
C HIS A 78 -1.56 -7.09 2.69
N THR A 79 -2.64 -6.80 3.42
CA THR A 79 -3.78 -6.03 2.91
C THR A 79 -3.38 -4.58 2.64
N LEU A 80 -2.56 -3.98 3.52
CA LEU A 80 -2.09 -2.61 3.35
C LEU A 80 -1.14 -2.49 2.16
N TYR A 81 -0.20 -3.44 2.01
CA TYR A 81 0.67 -3.49 0.82
C TYR A 81 -0.14 -3.66 -0.47
N GLY A 82 -1.18 -4.49 -0.46
CA GLY A 82 -2.08 -4.63 -1.60
C GLY A 82 -2.83 -3.34 -1.94
N LEU A 83 -3.31 -2.61 -0.91
CA LEU A 83 -3.97 -1.31 -1.08
C LEU A 83 -3.00 -0.23 -1.60
N CYS A 84 -1.79 -0.15 -1.05
CA CYS A 84 -0.75 0.78 -1.52
C CYS A 84 -0.28 0.45 -2.95
N GLY A 85 -0.20 -0.85 -3.27
CA GLY A 85 0.12 -1.34 -4.60
C GLY A 85 -1.02 -1.22 -5.60
N ALA A 86 -2.26 -1.00 -5.16
CA ALA A 86 -3.38 -0.83 -6.08
C ALA A 86 -3.23 0.50 -6.85
N ALA A 87 -2.55 0.44 -7.98
CA ALA A 87 -2.59 1.49 -8.98
C ALA A 87 -4.00 1.45 -9.57
N ASN A 88 -4.82 2.45 -9.25
CA ASN A 88 -6.06 2.63 -9.97
C ASN A 88 -6.09 4.04 -10.58
N PRO A 89 -5.51 4.21 -11.78
CA PRO A 89 -5.65 5.45 -12.55
C PRO A 89 -7.12 5.78 -12.86
N GLU A 90 -8.02 4.80 -12.69
CA GLU A 90 -9.47 4.92 -12.76
C GLU A 90 -10.16 4.52 -11.44
N ALA A 91 -9.61 4.86 -10.26
CA ALA A 91 -10.42 4.87 -9.04
C ALA A 91 -11.46 6.00 -9.17
N ILE A 92 -12.43 5.76 -10.05
CA ILE A 92 -13.62 6.54 -10.35
C ILE A 92 -14.25 6.98 -9.03
N TYR A 93 -14.18 6.13 -8.01
CA TYR A 93 -14.62 6.39 -6.65
C TYR A 93 -14.04 7.67 -6.02
N VAL A 94 -12.74 7.94 -6.01
CA VAL A 94 -12.24 9.17 -5.36
C VAL A 94 -12.72 10.46 -6.05
N ARG A 95 -13.05 10.37 -7.35
CA ARG A 95 -13.66 11.44 -8.14
C ARG A 95 -15.19 11.36 -8.24
N ASP A 96 -15.77 10.30 -7.68
CA ASP A 96 -17.20 10.08 -7.67
C ASP A 96 -17.79 10.94 -6.54
N PRO A 97 -18.75 11.83 -6.84
CA PRO A 97 -19.33 12.71 -5.83
C PRO A 97 -20.11 11.94 -4.75
N ASP A 98 -20.46 10.67 -4.99
CA ASP A 98 -21.14 9.78 -4.04
C ASP A 98 -20.16 8.82 -3.32
N PHE A 99 -18.84 8.91 -3.58
CA PHE A 99 -17.85 8.21 -2.76
C PHE A 99 -17.74 8.85 -1.39
N ALA A 100 -18.39 8.18 -0.45
CA ALA A 100 -18.23 8.43 0.96
C ALA A 100 -17.34 7.35 1.56
N VAL A 101 -16.23 7.78 2.16
CA VAL A 101 -15.56 6.96 3.16
C VAL A 101 -16.53 6.79 4.33
N THR A 102 -16.71 5.56 4.80
CA THR A 102 -17.55 5.28 5.97
C THR A 102 -16.67 5.36 7.22
N ALA A 103 -17.28 5.58 8.39
CA ALA A 103 -16.55 5.51 9.66
C ALA A 103 -15.83 4.17 9.86
N ASP A 104 -16.35 3.08 9.26
CA ASP A 104 -15.73 1.75 9.28
C ASP A 104 -14.51 1.62 8.33
N SER A 105 -14.47 2.37 7.21
CA SER A 105 -13.35 2.31 6.25
C SER A 105 -12.31 3.41 6.43
N ALA A 106 -12.66 4.49 7.12
CA ALA A 106 -11.77 5.58 7.50
C ALA A 106 -10.44 5.11 8.13
N PRO A 107 -10.43 4.26 9.18
CA PRO A 107 -9.18 3.82 9.78
C PRO A 107 -8.30 3.08 8.76
N THR A 108 -8.89 2.29 7.87
CA THR A 108 -8.14 1.50 6.85
C THR A 108 -7.41 2.41 5.88
N ILE A 109 -8.06 3.50 5.48
CA ILE A 109 -7.47 4.49 4.59
C ILE A 109 -6.35 5.24 5.31
N VAL A 110 -6.53 5.64 6.56
CA VAL A 110 -5.48 6.29 7.35
C VAL A 110 -4.26 5.38 7.47
N ALA A 111 -4.45 4.13 7.88
CA ALA A 111 -3.38 3.15 7.99
C ALA A 111 -2.66 2.87 6.66
N MET A 112 -3.39 2.85 5.55
CA MET A 112 -2.79 2.75 4.22
C MET A 112 -1.90 3.97 3.93
N LEU A 113 -2.38 5.19 4.19
CA LEU A 113 -1.63 6.42 3.96
C LEU A 113 -0.42 6.57 4.90
N GLU A 114 -0.44 5.95 6.08
CA GLU A 114 0.76 5.85 6.93
C GLU A 114 1.83 4.95 6.30
N LEU A 115 1.43 3.86 5.61
CA LEU A 115 2.37 2.94 4.95
C LEU A 115 2.88 3.49 3.61
N CYS A 116 2.04 4.19 2.84
CA CYS A 116 2.40 4.79 1.56
C CYS A 116 1.94 6.26 1.48
N PRO A 117 2.64 7.18 2.16
CA PRO A 117 2.25 8.59 2.22
C PRO A 117 2.28 9.29 0.86
N ASP A 118 3.15 8.84 -0.05
CA ASP A 118 3.27 9.35 -1.42
C ASP A 118 2.23 8.77 -2.40
N PHE A 119 1.20 8.07 -1.89
CA PHE A 119 0.14 7.53 -2.73
C PHE A 119 -0.48 8.64 -3.61
N PRO A 120 -0.65 8.41 -4.94
CA PRO A 120 -1.05 9.47 -5.89
C PRO A 120 -2.34 10.24 -5.56
N TYR A 121 -3.22 9.68 -4.72
CA TYR A 121 -4.48 10.29 -4.29
C TYR A 121 -4.58 10.47 -2.76
N ALA A 122 -3.43 10.53 -2.08
CA ALA A 122 -3.37 10.64 -0.62
C ALA A 122 -4.17 11.83 -0.08
N ALA A 123 -4.06 12.99 -0.74
CA ALA A 123 -4.76 14.21 -0.32
C ALA A 123 -6.29 14.09 -0.45
N GLU A 124 -6.78 13.50 -1.54
CA GLU A 124 -8.21 13.31 -1.76
C GLU A 124 -8.80 12.26 -0.81
N LEU A 125 -8.07 11.18 -0.53
CA LEU A 125 -8.46 10.16 0.44
C LEU A 125 -8.49 10.73 1.87
N GLN A 126 -7.47 11.50 2.27
CA GLN A 126 -7.46 12.17 3.57
C GLN A 126 -8.64 13.13 3.72
N ALA A 127 -8.93 13.94 2.69
CA ALA A 127 -10.09 14.82 2.72
C ALA A 127 -11.43 14.06 2.78
N ALA A 128 -11.51 12.85 2.24
CA ALA A 128 -12.69 12.00 2.35
C ALA A 128 -12.84 11.39 3.75
N VAL A 129 -11.74 11.00 4.39
CA VAL A 129 -11.70 10.59 5.81
C VAL A 129 -12.18 11.72 6.71
N ASP A 130 -11.63 12.93 6.56
CA ASP A 130 -11.98 14.09 7.40
C ASP A 130 -13.49 14.43 7.33
N ARG A 131 -14.12 14.22 6.16
CA ARG A 131 -15.57 14.39 5.98
C ARG A 131 -16.39 13.29 6.66
N ALA A 132 -15.86 12.08 6.73
CA ALA A 132 -16.54 10.94 7.37
C ALA A 132 -16.51 11.04 8.91
N GLU A 133 -15.50 11.72 9.47
CA GLU A 133 -15.31 11.92 10.91
C GLU A 133 -15.97 13.20 11.46
N SER A 134 -16.43 14.12 10.59
CA SER A 134 -17.17 15.35 10.96
C SER A 134 -18.67 15.10 11.20
#